data_AF-A0A3M2S656-F1
#
_entry.id   AF-A0A3M2S656-F1
#
_cell.length_a   1.000
_cell.length_b   1.000
_cell.length_c   1.000
_cell.angle_alpha   90.00
_cell.angle_beta   90.00
_cell.angle_gamma   90.00
#
_symmetry.space_group_name_H-M   'P 1'
#
loop_
_entity.id
_entity.type
_entity.pdbx_description
1 polymer ?
#
loop_
_entity_poly.entity_id
_entity_poly.type
_entity_poly.pdbx_seq_one_letter_code
_entity_poly.pdbx_strand_id
1 'polypeptide(L)'
;MAMRKILALSLTLVSLASSKTVNYPNNSADVILNRALNAMGGEDVISRLDGVTYHSPNIYRSRSLMQSYNMDRADTAMAISGAQNVSFSFDSNELTQRIDRILKPSEYWSWGSPRLDEFNHSLVVRGGKGGFACYVRGNNQIWLPADLTSGYTDPALAEYLVLHGNMLSPKLLLQVKEHRSTKATEVDVNGVKMPAVYDPVLDITVIFDTRTHLPHIVRTIEDHMIYGPSTSDLYLSDYKAVKGIKFPHLVQTVYNSTAEKLDATLEDFIIEEITVNPKFSRNFFQGLPDGKGFFPKAAPKKVEGITHARIGEFSLNGLWAGITKSTVDTIKSEKHVPGMPNVHWVLLDPDQLGVKQFIIEFEDHVIVGDAPPQHTKEVIKWIKKNINKPITHLWPTHHHRDHSGGAADYVKLGAKLIVADVSAKYWSSIPGAELITFNDTHPYVHSDSKTQAWFIWEEQATHSIDWTYAFVTEKCPSKRSSVAVFEADIWHPGMPDGQNDRELMREWLNQVDKDGLPESAYVLPTHGQVRQISELIEHTGYVYAPKKISDWRDGGAMCQKA
;
A
#
# COMPACT_ATOMS: atom_id res chain seq x y z
N MET A 1 -52.26 -0.76 -43.84
CA MET A 1 -51.25 0.28 -43.58
C MET A 1 -50.25 -0.28 -42.57
N ALA A 2 -49.13 -0.80 -43.06
CA ALA A 2 -48.12 -1.50 -42.27
C ALA A 2 -46.84 -0.66 -42.26
N MET A 3 -46.48 -0.11 -41.10
CA MET A 3 -45.18 0.53 -40.90
C MET A 3 -44.17 -0.53 -40.45
N ARG A 4 -43.40 -1.06 -41.41
CA ARG A 4 -42.14 -1.76 -41.13
C ARG A 4 -41.04 -0.71 -40.98
N LYS A 5 -40.48 -0.59 -39.77
CA LYS A 5 -39.21 0.13 -39.53
C LYS A 5 -38.09 -0.67 -40.19
N ILE A 6 -37.38 -0.03 -41.12
CA ILE A 6 -36.17 -0.57 -41.75
C ILE A 6 -35.02 -0.43 -40.77
N LEU A 7 -34.36 -1.55 -40.51
CA LEU A 7 -33.13 -1.71 -39.75
C LEU A 7 -31.99 -1.02 -40.54
N ALA A 8 -31.42 0.06 -40.01
CA ALA A 8 -30.19 0.63 -40.55
C ALA A 8 -29.00 -0.07 -39.87
N LEU A 9 -28.33 -0.92 -40.64
CA LEU A 9 -27.11 -1.62 -40.26
C LEU A 9 -25.95 -0.62 -40.31
N SER A 10 -25.53 -0.07 -39.17
CA SER A 10 -24.33 0.76 -39.08
C SER A 10 -23.09 -0.15 -39.05
N LEU A 11 -22.53 -0.44 -40.22
CA LEU A 11 -21.16 -0.93 -40.35
C LEU A 11 -20.22 0.22 -39.96
N THR A 12 -19.71 0.23 -38.73
CA THR A 12 -18.53 1.02 -38.39
C THR A 12 -17.32 0.38 -39.08
N LEU A 13 -16.84 1.04 -40.15
CA LEU A 13 -15.51 0.80 -40.69
C LEU A 13 -14.49 1.05 -39.58
N VAL A 14 -13.84 -0.01 -39.11
CA VAL A 14 -12.57 0.11 -38.40
C VAL A 14 -11.56 0.63 -39.42
N SER A 15 -11.26 1.92 -39.36
CA SER A 15 -10.11 2.48 -40.07
C SER A 15 -8.86 1.90 -39.41
N LEU A 16 -8.24 0.91 -40.07
CA LEU A 16 -6.84 0.58 -39.87
C LEU A 16 -6.03 1.83 -40.27
N ALA A 17 -5.80 2.71 -39.30
CA ALA A 17 -4.82 3.76 -39.41
C ALA A 17 -3.45 3.08 -39.44
N SER A 18 -2.98 2.78 -40.66
CA SER A 18 -1.57 2.48 -40.88
C SER A 18 -0.80 3.75 -40.51
N SER A 19 -0.22 3.76 -39.31
CA SER A 19 0.68 4.81 -38.88
C SER A 19 1.90 4.77 -39.78
N LYS A 20 1.96 5.69 -40.74
CA LYS A 20 3.22 6.02 -41.40
C LYS A 20 4.12 6.59 -40.32
N THR A 21 5.04 5.76 -39.84
CA THR A 21 6.18 6.18 -39.04
C THR A 21 6.95 7.23 -39.82
N VAL A 22 6.83 8.49 -39.39
CA VAL A 22 7.72 9.55 -39.85
C VAL A 22 9.08 9.25 -39.20
N ASN A 23 10.00 8.70 -39.99
CA ASN A 23 11.39 8.53 -39.60
C ASN A 23 12.04 9.91 -39.44
N TYR A 24 12.12 10.40 -38.21
CA TYR A 24 13.04 11.47 -37.83
C TYR A 24 14.45 10.86 -37.71
N PRO A 25 15.46 11.31 -38.48
CA PRO A 25 16.81 10.74 -38.44
C PRO A 25 17.59 10.93 -37.12
N ASN A 26 16.97 11.54 -36.08
CA ASN A 26 17.64 12.02 -34.87
C ASN A 26 17.18 11.35 -33.55
N ASN A 27 16.32 10.35 -33.59
CA ASN A 27 15.65 9.79 -32.39
C ASN A 27 15.86 8.26 -32.21
N SER A 28 17.02 7.69 -32.59
CA SER A 28 17.32 6.32 -32.19
C SER A 28 17.68 6.25 -30.70
N ALA A 29 17.48 5.08 -30.06
CA ALA A 29 17.83 4.89 -28.65
C ALA A 29 19.31 5.21 -28.40
N ASP A 30 20.19 4.76 -29.31
CA ASP A 30 21.62 5.04 -29.26
C ASP A 30 21.94 6.53 -29.28
N VAL A 31 21.26 7.32 -30.11
CA VAL A 31 21.50 8.77 -30.20
C VAL A 31 21.09 9.45 -28.89
N ILE A 32 19.95 9.07 -28.31
CA ILE A 32 19.47 9.62 -27.03
C ILE A 32 20.45 9.25 -25.90
N LEU A 33 20.82 7.96 -25.80
CA LEU A 33 21.74 7.46 -24.79
C LEU A 33 23.13 8.08 -24.89
N ASN A 34 23.70 8.17 -26.09
CA ASN A 34 25.02 8.80 -26.31
C ASN A 34 24.99 10.28 -25.90
N ARG A 35 23.91 11.00 -26.21
CA ARG A 35 23.75 12.40 -25.81
C ARG A 35 23.69 12.54 -24.28
N ALA A 36 22.93 11.67 -23.62
CA ALA A 36 22.81 11.67 -22.16
C ALA A 36 24.13 11.29 -21.46
N LEU A 37 24.81 10.24 -21.93
CA LEU A 37 26.14 9.85 -21.43
C LEU A 37 27.16 10.98 -21.59
N ASN A 38 27.18 11.66 -22.73
CA ASN A 38 28.02 12.84 -22.95
C ASN A 38 27.67 13.98 -21.97
N ALA A 39 26.38 14.25 -21.75
CA ALA A 39 25.93 15.26 -20.81
C ALA A 39 26.33 14.94 -19.35
N MET A 40 26.35 13.66 -18.99
CA MET A 40 26.77 13.15 -17.69
C MET A 40 28.28 13.18 -17.47
N GLY A 41 29.12 13.27 -18.50
CA GLY A 41 30.59 13.28 -18.36
C GLY A 41 31.35 12.34 -19.31
N GLY A 42 30.62 11.56 -20.11
CA GLY A 42 31.16 10.66 -21.12
C GLY A 42 31.23 9.20 -20.69
N GLU A 43 31.02 8.30 -21.65
CA GLU A 43 31.00 6.85 -21.46
C GLU A 43 32.29 6.31 -20.84
N ASP A 44 33.46 6.74 -21.31
CA ASP A 44 34.77 6.32 -20.80
C ASP A 44 35.01 6.71 -19.33
N VAL A 45 34.46 7.83 -18.88
CA VAL A 45 34.64 8.28 -17.50
C VAL A 45 33.72 7.50 -16.57
N ILE A 46 32.47 7.27 -16.98
CA ILE A 46 31.48 6.52 -16.21
C ILE A 46 31.84 5.03 -16.15
N SER A 47 32.37 4.44 -17.23
CA SER A 47 32.76 3.03 -17.27
C SER A 47 33.88 2.69 -16.27
N ARG A 48 34.78 3.64 -16.01
CA ARG A 48 35.89 3.58 -15.04
C ARG A 48 35.48 3.78 -13.58
N LEU A 49 34.20 3.92 -13.28
CA LEU A 49 33.72 3.87 -11.90
C LEU A 49 33.91 2.46 -11.33
N ASP A 50 34.63 2.35 -10.23
CA ASP A 50 34.77 1.11 -9.43
C ASP A 50 33.70 1.07 -8.33
N GLY A 51 33.28 2.23 -7.84
CA GLY A 51 32.21 2.36 -6.87
C GLY A 51 31.83 3.81 -6.62
N VAL A 52 30.67 4.03 -6.01
CA VAL A 52 30.17 5.36 -5.63
C VAL A 52 29.46 5.26 -4.28
N THR A 53 29.68 6.24 -3.41
CA THR A 53 28.84 6.44 -2.21
C THR A 53 28.17 7.81 -2.31
N TYR A 54 26.83 7.82 -2.27
CA TYR A 54 26.02 9.01 -2.06
C TYR A 54 25.80 9.21 -0.56
N HIS A 55 26.18 10.38 -0.04
CA HIS A 55 25.98 10.73 1.36
C HIS A 55 24.85 11.75 1.49
N SER A 56 23.82 11.39 2.24
CA SER A 56 22.65 12.22 2.55
C SER A 56 22.54 12.36 4.07
N PRO A 57 23.46 13.12 4.72
CA PRO A 57 23.58 13.12 6.17
C PRO A 57 22.47 13.88 6.89
N ASN A 58 21.78 14.82 6.22
CA ASN A 58 20.80 15.69 6.89
C ASN A 58 19.35 15.50 6.41
N ILE A 59 19.13 15.06 5.18
CA ILE A 59 17.78 14.96 4.62
C ILE A 59 17.53 13.59 4.02
N TYR A 60 16.70 12.82 4.73
CA TYR A 60 15.94 11.69 4.24
C TYR A 60 14.55 11.73 4.88
N ARG A 61 13.50 11.60 4.06
CA ARG A 61 12.11 11.55 4.50
C ARG A 61 11.34 10.56 3.63
N SER A 62 10.30 9.99 4.21
CA SER A 62 9.38 9.13 3.47
C SER A 62 7.95 9.29 3.95
N ARG A 63 7.00 9.01 3.06
CA ARG A 63 5.56 9.16 3.25
C ARG A 63 4.84 7.89 2.84
N SER A 64 3.65 7.73 3.38
CA SER A 64 2.76 6.63 3.07
C SER A 64 1.67 7.11 2.14
N LEU A 65 1.52 6.44 0.99
CA LEU A 65 0.27 6.51 0.24
C LEU A 65 -0.78 5.58 0.87
N MET A 66 -0.32 4.42 1.35
CA MET A 66 -1.14 3.33 1.88
C MET A 66 -1.99 3.73 3.08
N GLN A 67 -1.40 4.48 4.01
CA GLN A 67 -1.90 4.78 5.36
C GLN A 67 -2.15 6.29 5.53
N SER A 68 -2.43 6.97 4.42
CA SER A 68 -2.78 8.39 4.44
C SER A 68 -4.16 8.61 5.05
N TYR A 69 -4.37 9.77 5.64
CA TYR A 69 -5.70 10.20 6.05
C TYR A 69 -6.58 10.47 4.82
N ASN A 70 -6.00 11.10 3.79
CA ASN A 70 -6.66 11.37 2.52
C ASN A 70 -6.33 10.32 1.45
N MET A 71 -7.29 10.01 0.59
CA MET A 71 -7.17 9.00 -0.47
C MET A 71 -6.30 9.42 -1.68
N ASP A 72 -6.03 10.72 -1.83
CA ASP A 72 -5.47 11.32 -3.05
C ASP A 72 -4.11 12.00 -2.85
N ARG A 73 -3.51 11.87 -1.67
CA ARG A 73 -2.23 12.45 -1.30
C ARG A 73 -1.50 11.53 -0.32
N ALA A 74 -0.18 11.60 -0.30
CA ALA A 74 0.63 10.93 0.72
C ALA A 74 0.82 11.88 1.93
N ASP A 75 -0.20 12.06 2.77
CA ASP A 75 -0.15 13.02 3.89
C ASP A 75 0.43 12.44 5.18
N THR A 76 0.35 11.14 5.38
CA THR A 76 0.99 10.44 6.50
C THR A 76 2.49 10.26 6.24
N ALA A 77 3.34 10.76 7.14
CA ALA A 77 4.77 10.54 7.08
C ALA A 77 5.11 9.13 7.60
N MET A 78 5.98 8.39 6.90
CA MET A 78 6.67 7.25 7.49
C MET A 78 7.87 7.75 8.28
N ALA A 79 8.82 8.40 7.61
CA ALA A 79 9.99 9.01 8.24
C ALA A 79 9.91 10.53 8.16
N ILE A 80 9.80 11.20 9.31
CA ILE A 80 9.77 12.68 9.40
C ILE A 80 11.16 13.31 9.23
N SER A 81 12.19 12.54 9.57
CA SER A 81 13.59 12.92 9.45
C SER A 81 14.47 11.67 9.38
N GLY A 82 15.67 11.84 8.86
CA GLY A 82 16.64 10.77 8.79
C GLY A 82 17.88 11.15 8.00
N ALA A 83 18.74 10.17 7.84
CA ALA A 83 19.96 10.26 7.06
C ALA A 83 20.18 8.95 6.32
N GLN A 84 20.87 8.99 5.18
CA GLN A 84 21.29 7.76 4.51
C GLN A 84 22.58 7.89 3.73
N ASN A 85 23.29 6.77 3.64
CA ASN A 85 24.37 6.57 2.69
C ASN A 85 24.02 5.41 1.76
N VAL A 86 24.08 5.66 0.46
CA VAL A 86 23.85 4.64 -0.57
C VAL A 86 25.16 4.37 -1.31
N SER A 87 25.71 3.18 -1.13
CA SER A 87 26.99 2.76 -1.70
C SER A 87 26.80 1.70 -2.78
N PHE A 88 27.50 1.85 -3.89
CA PHE A 88 27.53 0.92 -5.02
C PHE A 88 28.97 0.42 -5.25
N SER A 89 29.11 -0.86 -5.55
CA SER A 89 30.32 -1.44 -6.18
C SER A 89 29.98 -1.89 -7.61
N PHE A 90 30.93 -1.67 -8.52
CA PHE A 90 30.81 -2.05 -9.93
C PHE A 90 31.83 -3.14 -10.31
N ASP A 91 32.31 -3.91 -9.33
CA ASP A 91 33.22 -5.06 -9.55
C ASP A 91 32.53 -6.23 -10.29
N SER A 92 31.22 -6.17 -10.46
CA SER A 92 30.42 -7.13 -11.22
C SER A 92 29.38 -6.40 -12.09
N ASN A 93 28.88 -7.10 -13.11
CA ASN A 93 27.80 -6.59 -13.97
C ASN A 93 26.41 -6.66 -13.33
N GLU A 94 26.31 -7.21 -12.11
CA GLU A 94 25.09 -7.28 -11.32
C GLU A 94 25.09 -6.17 -10.27
N LEU A 95 23.90 -5.70 -9.87
CA LEU A 95 23.77 -4.72 -8.80
C LEU A 95 24.48 -5.23 -7.53
N THR A 96 25.34 -4.39 -6.95
CA THR A 96 25.89 -4.58 -5.60
C THR A 96 25.78 -3.26 -4.86
N GLN A 97 24.83 -3.19 -3.91
CA GLN A 97 24.46 -1.98 -3.20
C GLN A 97 24.45 -2.22 -1.69
N ARG A 98 24.77 -1.18 -0.93
CA ARG A 98 24.52 -1.11 0.51
C ARG A 98 23.86 0.22 0.85
N ILE A 99 22.82 0.16 1.67
CA ILE A 99 22.08 1.31 2.18
C ILE A 99 22.27 1.30 3.69
N ASP A 100 22.96 2.32 4.22
CA ASP A 100 23.03 2.58 5.65
C ASP A 100 22.07 3.74 5.92
N ARG A 101 21.01 3.51 6.70
CA ARG A 101 19.90 4.46 6.86
C ARG A 101 19.52 4.61 8.33
N ILE A 102 19.28 5.85 8.70
CA ILE A 102 18.67 6.26 9.96
C ILE A 102 17.33 6.89 9.61
N LEU A 103 16.26 6.45 10.25
CA LEU A 103 14.94 7.06 10.10
C LEU A 103 14.23 7.18 11.44
N LYS A 104 13.57 8.33 11.64
CA LYS A 104 12.69 8.60 12.78
C LYS A 104 11.23 8.50 12.32
N PRO A 105 10.44 7.56 12.86
CA PRO A 105 9.04 7.43 12.48
C PRO A 105 8.21 8.65 12.94
N SER A 106 7.12 8.94 12.23
CA SER A 106 6.11 9.92 12.66
C SER A 106 5.24 9.37 13.81
N GLU A 107 4.51 10.26 14.46
CA GLU A 107 3.53 9.97 15.51
C GLU A 107 2.45 8.96 15.11
N TYR A 108 2.10 8.91 13.82
CA TYR A 108 1.15 7.95 13.27
C TYR A 108 1.52 6.51 13.61
N TRP A 109 2.81 6.21 13.67
CA TRP A 109 3.33 4.85 13.87
C TRP A 109 3.47 4.43 15.32
N SER A 110 2.95 5.22 16.26
CA SER A 110 3.01 4.93 17.69
C SER A 110 2.34 3.60 18.06
N TRP A 111 1.32 3.18 17.30
CA TRP A 111 0.68 1.87 17.47
C TRP A 111 1.66 0.69 17.26
N GLY A 112 2.63 0.83 16.34
CA GLY A 112 3.65 -0.19 16.06
C GLY A 112 4.90 -0.02 16.91
N SER A 113 5.31 1.23 17.13
CA SER A 113 6.46 1.62 17.95
C SER A 113 6.07 2.70 18.96
N PRO A 114 5.60 2.35 20.18
CA PRO A 114 5.05 3.31 21.15
C PRO A 114 5.99 4.44 21.57
N ARG A 115 7.31 4.20 21.52
CA ARG A 115 8.33 5.23 21.83
C ARG A 115 8.86 5.93 20.58
N LEU A 116 8.37 5.52 19.40
CA LEU A 116 8.84 5.97 18.10
C LEU A 116 10.35 5.82 17.99
N ASP A 117 10.88 4.66 18.40
CA ASP A 117 12.32 4.42 18.43
C ASP A 117 12.94 4.68 17.04
N GLU A 118 14.12 5.28 17.01
CA GLU A 118 14.82 5.54 15.74
C GLU A 118 15.35 4.22 15.16
N PHE A 119 15.09 3.98 13.87
CA PHE A 119 15.57 2.80 13.18
C PHE A 119 16.90 3.12 12.49
N ASN A 120 17.95 2.45 12.93
CA ASN A 120 19.29 2.53 12.33
C ASN A 120 19.67 1.17 11.74
N HIS A 121 19.60 1.07 10.43
CA HIS A 121 19.82 -0.20 9.73
C HIS A 121 20.84 -0.11 8.60
N SER A 122 21.38 -1.28 8.26
CA SER A 122 22.24 -1.49 7.10
C SER A 122 21.65 -2.60 6.25
N LEU A 123 21.26 -2.29 5.02
CA LEU A 123 20.69 -3.22 4.05
C LEU A 123 21.69 -3.45 2.92
N VAL A 124 22.05 -4.70 2.65
CA VAL A 124 22.87 -5.10 1.50
C VAL A 124 21.96 -5.72 0.45
N VAL A 125 22.05 -5.23 -0.79
CA VAL A 125 21.27 -5.70 -1.93
C VAL A 125 22.21 -6.16 -3.04
N ARG A 126 21.99 -7.37 -3.55
CA ARG A 126 22.74 -7.97 -4.65
C ARG A 126 21.81 -8.54 -5.71
N GLY A 127 22.05 -8.17 -6.96
CA GLY A 127 21.36 -8.71 -8.13
C GLY A 127 21.88 -10.09 -8.57
N GLY A 128 21.32 -10.59 -9.66
CA GLY A 128 21.73 -11.83 -10.31
C GLY A 128 21.28 -13.12 -9.62
N LYS A 129 21.66 -14.27 -10.21
CA LYS A 129 21.24 -15.61 -9.76
C LYS A 129 21.69 -16.00 -8.35
N GLY A 130 22.77 -15.38 -7.85
CA GLY A 130 23.28 -15.56 -6.48
C GLY A 130 22.97 -14.38 -5.55
N GLY A 131 22.12 -13.46 -6.01
CA GLY A 131 21.72 -12.24 -5.32
C GLY A 131 20.90 -12.47 -4.07
N PHE A 132 20.58 -11.39 -3.38
CA PHE A 132 19.76 -11.35 -2.17
C PHE A 132 19.50 -9.89 -1.74
N ALA A 133 18.58 -9.68 -0.81
CA ALA A 133 18.56 -8.51 0.05
C ALA A 133 18.64 -8.95 1.53
N CYS A 134 19.46 -8.27 2.32
CA CYS A 134 19.77 -8.67 3.69
C CYS A 134 20.02 -7.46 4.59
N TYR A 135 19.21 -7.30 5.64
CA TYR A 135 19.48 -6.39 6.74
C TYR A 135 20.59 -6.97 7.61
N VAL A 136 21.81 -6.45 7.46
CA VAL A 136 23.00 -6.91 8.18
C VAL A 136 23.19 -6.22 9.53
N ARG A 137 22.41 -5.16 9.78
CA ARG A 137 22.24 -4.48 11.07
C ARG A 137 20.82 -3.90 11.11
N GLY A 138 20.13 -4.05 12.23
CA GLY A 138 18.79 -3.48 12.44
C GLY A 138 17.75 -3.99 11.45
N ASN A 139 16.64 -3.26 11.33
CA ASN A 139 15.56 -3.53 10.40
C ASN A 139 14.80 -2.22 10.07
N ASN A 140 13.73 -2.32 9.29
CA ASN A 140 12.83 -1.20 8.98
C ASN A 140 11.36 -1.54 9.24
N GLN A 141 11.07 -2.57 10.04
CA GLN A 141 9.71 -3.04 10.33
C GLN A 141 9.20 -2.39 11.61
N ILE A 142 8.07 -1.67 11.52
CA ILE A 142 7.66 -0.75 12.59
C ILE A 142 7.28 -1.44 13.91
N TRP A 143 6.85 -2.70 13.84
CA TRP A 143 6.46 -3.51 14.98
C TRP A 143 7.63 -4.31 15.61
N LEU A 144 8.82 -4.28 15.01
CA LEU A 144 10.00 -4.94 15.57
C LEU A 144 10.81 -3.97 16.43
N PRO A 145 11.53 -4.49 17.46
CA PRO A 145 12.55 -3.70 18.13
C PRO A 145 13.54 -3.12 17.12
N ALA A 146 13.82 -1.82 17.20
CA ALA A 146 14.65 -1.13 16.21
C ALA A 146 16.09 -1.67 16.10
N ASP A 147 16.61 -2.23 17.20
CA ASP A 147 17.95 -2.83 17.30
C ASP A 147 18.00 -4.29 16.81
N LEU A 148 16.84 -4.92 16.58
CA LEU A 148 16.76 -6.29 16.10
C LEU A 148 17.23 -6.37 14.65
N THR A 149 18.20 -7.23 14.37
CA THR A 149 18.67 -7.47 13.00
C THR A 149 17.83 -8.55 12.32
N SER A 150 17.07 -8.19 11.28
CA SER A 150 16.11 -9.10 10.63
C SER A 150 16.74 -10.07 9.61
N GLY A 151 17.87 -9.70 9.01
CA GLY A 151 18.57 -10.55 8.04
C GLY A 151 17.94 -10.56 6.65
N TYR A 152 17.95 -11.72 5.99
CA TYR A 152 17.51 -11.86 4.60
C TYR A 152 16.01 -11.56 4.45
N THR A 153 15.63 -10.99 3.29
CA THR A 153 14.23 -10.82 2.88
C THR A 153 13.78 -11.99 2.00
N ASP A 154 12.48 -12.07 1.71
CA ASP A 154 11.98 -12.98 0.69
C ASP A 154 12.40 -12.55 -0.74
N PRO A 155 12.29 -13.45 -1.74
CA PRO A 155 12.68 -13.19 -3.13
C PRO A 155 11.98 -12.01 -3.81
N ALA A 156 10.73 -11.71 -3.45
CA ALA A 156 9.95 -10.67 -4.13
C ALA A 156 10.41 -9.29 -3.68
N LEU A 157 10.58 -9.08 -2.36
CA LEU A 157 11.18 -7.84 -1.86
C LEU A 157 12.62 -7.67 -2.34
N ALA A 158 13.41 -8.75 -2.39
CA ALA A 158 14.77 -8.68 -2.93
C ALA A 158 14.81 -8.23 -4.39
N GLU A 159 13.85 -8.68 -5.21
CA GLU A 159 13.74 -8.26 -6.61
C GLU A 159 13.28 -6.82 -6.79
N TYR A 160 12.29 -6.38 -6.02
CA TYR A 160 11.89 -4.99 -5.94
C TYR A 160 13.06 -4.06 -5.55
N LEU A 161 13.82 -4.42 -4.52
CA LEU A 161 14.99 -3.65 -4.08
C LEU A 161 16.11 -3.62 -5.14
N VAL A 162 16.31 -4.71 -5.89
CA VAL A 162 17.27 -4.73 -7.01
C VAL A 162 16.83 -3.80 -8.13
N LEU A 163 15.54 -3.79 -8.48
CA LEU A 163 15.00 -2.88 -9.48
C LEU A 163 15.24 -1.41 -9.09
N HIS A 164 14.85 -1.02 -7.87
CA HIS A 164 15.03 0.34 -7.37
C HIS A 164 16.52 0.72 -7.21
N GLY A 165 17.37 -0.22 -6.80
CA GLY A 165 18.82 -0.01 -6.76
C GLY A 165 19.42 0.27 -8.15
N ASN A 166 18.93 -0.42 -9.20
CA ASN A 166 19.34 -0.15 -10.58
C ASN A 166 18.86 1.23 -11.05
N MET A 167 17.66 1.66 -10.67
CA MET A 167 17.13 2.98 -11.05
C MET A 167 18.03 4.13 -10.57
N LEU A 168 18.64 4.01 -9.38
CA LEU A 168 19.53 5.01 -8.78
C LEU A 168 21.01 4.83 -9.20
N SER A 169 21.35 3.75 -9.90
CA SER A 169 22.74 3.44 -10.28
C SER A 169 23.31 4.47 -11.26
N PRO A 170 24.50 5.03 -11.02
CA PRO A 170 25.15 5.94 -11.96
C PRO A 170 25.61 5.25 -13.25
N LYS A 171 25.64 3.91 -13.30
CA LYS A 171 25.93 3.11 -14.50
C LYS A 171 24.68 2.67 -15.26
N LEU A 172 23.47 3.05 -14.84
CA LEU A 172 22.21 2.62 -15.47
C LEU A 172 22.21 2.81 -16.99
N LEU A 173 22.65 3.97 -17.49
CA LEU A 173 22.65 4.24 -18.93
C LEU A 173 23.61 3.35 -19.72
N LEU A 174 24.73 2.93 -19.12
CA LEU A 174 25.66 1.99 -19.75
C LEU A 174 24.98 0.62 -19.90
N GLN A 175 24.31 0.16 -18.84
CA GLN A 175 23.58 -1.11 -18.85
C GLN A 175 22.44 -1.10 -19.87
N VAL A 176 21.63 -0.03 -19.90
CA VAL A 176 20.55 0.14 -20.89
C VAL A 176 21.08 0.16 -22.33
N LYS A 177 22.26 0.73 -22.55
CA LYS A 177 22.93 0.79 -23.86
C LYS A 177 23.43 -0.57 -24.34
N GLU A 178 23.83 -1.47 -23.44
CA GLU A 178 24.24 -2.84 -23.78
C GLU A 178 23.08 -3.70 -24.30
N HIS A 179 21.84 -3.36 -23.92
CA HIS A 179 20.65 -4.09 -24.32
C HIS A 179 20.17 -3.69 -25.71
N ARG A 180 20.36 -4.58 -26.69
CA ARG A 180 19.95 -4.35 -28.09
C ARG A 180 18.43 -4.18 -28.29
N SER A 181 17.64 -4.57 -27.29
CA SER A 181 16.18 -4.46 -27.30
C SER A 181 15.67 -3.09 -26.81
N THR A 182 16.55 -2.20 -26.35
CA THR A 182 16.20 -0.85 -25.91
C THR A 182 15.60 -0.04 -27.05
N LYS A 183 14.51 0.68 -26.77
CA LYS A 183 13.75 1.45 -27.77
C LYS A 183 13.68 2.91 -27.36
N ALA A 184 13.82 3.81 -28.33
CA ALA A 184 13.47 5.20 -28.13
C ALA A 184 11.95 5.34 -28.05
N THR A 185 11.49 6.22 -27.17
CA THR A 185 10.09 6.56 -27.00
C THR A 185 9.96 8.03 -26.61
N GLU A 186 8.73 8.52 -26.54
CA GLU A 186 8.39 9.85 -26.03
C GLU A 186 7.38 9.66 -24.90
N VAL A 187 7.60 10.35 -23.78
CA VAL A 187 6.71 10.30 -22.62
C VAL A 187 6.14 11.69 -22.40
N ASP A 188 4.82 11.76 -22.22
CA ASP A 188 4.15 12.98 -21.77
C ASP A 188 4.21 13.05 -20.25
N VAL A 189 4.79 14.12 -19.73
CA VAL A 189 4.83 14.44 -18.31
C VAL A 189 4.17 15.80 -18.13
N ASN A 190 2.97 15.83 -17.57
CA ASN A 190 2.19 17.06 -17.33
C ASN A 190 2.02 17.96 -18.58
N GLY A 191 1.79 17.36 -19.75
CA GLY A 191 1.64 18.05 -21.03
C GLY A 191 2.97 18.39 -21.71
N VAL A 192 4.10 18.00 -21.13
CA VAL A 192 5.44 18.18 -21.72
C VAL A 192 5.90 16.85 -22.31
N LYS A 193 6.09 16.82 -23.62
CA LYS A 193 6.70 15.70 -24.35
C LYS A 193 8.20 15.66 -24.09
N MET A 194 8.66 14.58 -23.46
CA MET A 194 10.06 14.37 -23.09
C MET A 194 10.65 13.17 -23.85
N PRO A 195 11.88 13.27 -24.37
CA PRO A 195 12.56 12.13 -24.99
C PRO A 195 12.87 11.08 -23.93
N ALA A 196 12.71 9.81 -24.28
CA ALA A 196 12.93 8.70 -23.37
C ALA A 196 13.48 7.47 -24.09
N VAL A 197 14.01 6.54 -23.31
CA VAL A 197 14.33 5.18 -23.77
C VAL A 197 13.68 4.18 -22.83
N TYR A 198 13.09 3.14 -23.40
CA TYR A 198 12.55 2.00 -22.66
C TYR A 198 13.44 0.79 -22.88
N ASP A 199 13.93 0.21 -21.79
CA ASP A 199 14.66 -1.04 -21.78
C ASP A 199 13.77 -2.19 -21.28
N PRO A 200 13.37 -3.14 -22.16
CA PRO A 200 12.53 -4.25 -21.77
C PRO A 200 13.24 -5.34 -20.97
N VAL A 201 14.58 -5.29 -20.85
CA VAL A 201 15.33 -6.27 -20.04
C VAL A 201 15.25 -5.90 -18.55
N LEU A 202 15.47 -4.62 -18.22
CA LEU A 202 15.31 -4.09 -16.87
C LEU A 202 13.87 -3.69 -16.53
N ASP A 203 13.01 -3.56 -17.54
CA ASP A 203 11.64 -3.06 -17.39
C ASP A 203 11.62 -1.61 -16.86
N ILE A 204 12.57 -0.80 -17.33
CA ILE A 204 12.79 0.59 -16.92
C ILE A 204 12.64 1.53 -18.12
N THR A 205 11.97 2.66 -17.92
CA THR A 205 12.00 3.80 -18.83
C THR A 205 12.85 4.93 -18.25
N VAL A 206 13.87 5.39 -18.97
CA VAL A 206 14.62 6.59 -18.60
C VAL A 206 14.15 7.76 -19.45
N ILE A 207 13.68 8.82 -18.80
CA ILE A 207 13.15 10.04 -19.40
C ILE A 207 14.15 11.16 -19.16
N PHE A 208 14.49 11.90 -20.21
CA PHE A 208 15.58 12.88 -20.19
C PHE A 208 15.07 14.31 -20.24
N ASP A 209 15.72 15.21 -19.50
CA ASP A 209 15.45 16.64 -19.56
C ASP A 209 15.73 17.17 -20.98
N THR A 210 14.80 17.96 -21.51
CA THR A 210 14.83 18.40 -22.92
C THR A 210 15.97 19.37 -23.23
N ARG A 211 16.54 20.03 -22.22
CA ARG A 211 17.58 21.06 -22.38
C ARG A 211 18.97 20.54 -22.05
N THR A 212 19.11 19.84 -20.93
CA THR A 212 20.38 19.35 -20.40
C THR A 212 20.72 17.95 -20.89
N HIS A 213 19.71 17.19 -21.37
CA HIS A 213 19.82 15.80 -21.78
C HIS A 213 20.24 14.82 -20.68
N LEU A 214 20.30 15.28 -19.42
CA LEU A 214 20.53 14.42 -18.27
C LEU A 214 19.28 13.57 -17.99
N PRO A 215 19.43 12.36 -17.42
CA PRO A 215 18.30 11.63 -16.86
C PRO A 215 17.54 12.54 -15.90
N HIS A 216 16.21 12.57 -16.03
CA HIS A 216 15.37 13.40 -15.17
C HIS A 216 14.37 12.55 -14.39
N ILE A 217 13.80 11.53 -15.03
CA ILE A 217 12.93 10.55 -14.39
C ILE A 217 13.37 9.16 -14.80
N VAL A 218 13.54 8.27 -13.85
CA VAL A 218 13.67 6.82 -14.09
C VAL A 218 12.38 6.18 -13.62
N ARG A 219 11.64 5.56 -14.54
CA ARG A 219 10.27 5.11 -14.34
C ARG A 219 10.16 3.59 -14.44
N THR A 220 9.39 3.01 -13.51
CA THR A 220 8.84 1.66 -13.64
C THR A 220 7.32 1.74 -13.84
N ILE A 221 6.78 0.80 -14.61
CA ILE A 221 5.33 0.66 -14.77
C ILE A 221 4.83 -0.31 -13.70
N GLU A 222 3.76 0.08 -13.03
CA GLU A 222 3.14 -0.70 -11.98
C GLU A 222 1.63 -0.86 -12.21
N ASP A 223 1.04 -1.72 -11.39
CA ASP A 223 -0.39 -1.94 -11.33
C ASP A 223 -0.81 -1.94 -9.86
N HIS A 224 -1.43 -0.83 -9.45
CA HIS A 224 -1.85 -0.56 -8.09
C HIS A 224 -3.17 -1.29 -7.83
N MET A 225 -3.31 -1.86 -6.63
CA MET A 225 -4.45 -2.71 -6.27
C MET A 225 -5.83 -2.03 -6.40
N ILE A 226 -5.87 -0.71 -6.22
CA ILE A 226 -7.07 0.14 -6.34
C ILE A 226 -7.05 1.03 -7.60
N TYR A 227 -6.04 1.89 -7.74
CA TYR A 227 -5.95 2.81 -8.89
C TYR A 227 -5.65 2.15 -10.25
N GLY A 228 -5.28 0.86 -10.27
CA GLY A 228 -4.89 0.16 -11.48
C GLY A 228 -3.56 0.67 -12.07
N PRO A 229 -3.46 0.84 -13.40
CA PRO A 229 -2.22 1.25 -14.07
C PRO A 229 -1.61 2.52 -13.45
N SER A 230 -0.35 2.38 -13.03
CA SER A 230 0.37 3.38 -12.24
C SER A 230 1.86 3.35 -12.57
N THR A 231 2.62 4.31 -12.05
CA THR A 231 4.08 4.36 -12.22
C THR A 231 4.77 4.74 -10.93
N SER A 232 5.98 4.18 -10.73
CA SER A 232 6.91 4.60 -9.69
C SER A 232 8.08 5.32 -10.36
N ASP A 233 8.16 6.63 -10.11
CA ASP A 233 9.06 7.54 -10.80
C ASP A 233 10.15 8.03 -9.84
N LEU A 234 11.40 7.71 -10.13
CA LEU A 234 12.56 8.27 -9.47
C LEU A 234 12.99 9.56 -10.19
N TYR A 235 12.63 10.70 -9.63
CA TYR A 235 13.05 12.02 -10.09
C TYR A 235 14.49 12.30 -9.66
N LEU A 236 15.29 12.74 -10.62
CA LEU A 236 16.70 13.08 -10.46
C LEU A 236 16.92 14.53 -10.90
N SER A 237 17.43 15.36 -9.99
CA SER A 237 17.64 16.79 -10.25
C SER A 237 18.81 17.37 -9.46
N ASP A 238 19.06 18.67 -9.65
CA ASP A 238 20.21 19.40 -9.09
C ASP A 238 21.57 18.75 -9.42
N TYR A 239 21.80 18.46 -10.69
CA TYR A 239 23.01 17.76 -11.11
C TYR A 239 24.28 18.60 -10.90
N LYS A 240 25.29 18.05 -10.21
CA LYS A 240 26.59 18.69 -10.00
C LYS A 240 27.73 17.77 -10.43
N ALA A 241 28.82 18.39 -10.89
CA ALA A 241 29.99 17.66 -11.35
C ALA A 241 30.89 17.24 -10.18
N VAL A 242 31.21 15.96 -10.10
CA VAL A 242 32.16 15.36 -9.15
C VAL A 242 33.15 14.50 -9.94
N LYS A 243 34.44 14.86 -9.90
CA LYS A 243 35.50 14.20 -10.68
C LYS A 243 35.17 14.03 -12.18
N GLY A 244 34.50 15.00 -12.78
CA GLY A 244 34.16 15.01 -14.21
C GLY A 244 32.86 14.28 -14.59
N ILE A 245 32.15 13.69 -13.62
CA ILE A 245 30.83 13.06 -13.82
C ILE A 245 29.76 13.92 -13.14
N LYS A 246 28.63 14.15 -13.78
CA LYS A 246 27.46 14.81 -13.19
C LYS A 246 26.58 13.78 -12.50
N PHE A 247 26.33 13.99 -11.22
CA PHE A 247 25.43 13.19 -10.40
C PHE A 247 24.26 14.05 -9.92
N PRO A 248 23.06 13.48 -9.71
CA PRO A 248 21.95 14.20 -9.11
C PRO A 248 22.24 14.48 -7.63
N HIS A 249 21.74 15.62 -7.12
CA HIS A 249 21.82 15.97 -5.69
C HIS A 249 20.46 16.02 -5.01
N LEU A 250 19.35 16.08 -5.77
CA LEU A 250 18.00 15.93 -5.25
C LEU A 250 17.36 14.70 -5.88
N VAL A 251 16.90 13.78 -5.03
CA VAL A 251 16.24 12.54 -5.43
C VAL A 251 14.87 12.47 -4.78
N GLN A 252 13.85 12.18 -5.58
CA GLN A 252 12.49 11.99 -5.09
C GLN A 252 11.88 10.75 -5.74
N THR A 253 11.22 9.91 -4.95
CA THR A 253 10.36 8.84 -5.48
C THR A 253 8.93 9.33 -5.48
N VAL A 254 8.29 9.33 -6.64
CA VAL A 254 6.94 9.84 -6.86
C VAL A 254 6.06 8.75 -7.45
N TYR A 255 4.95 8.47 -6.79
CA TYR A 255 3.95 7.52 -7.25
C TYR A 255 2.85 8.23 -8.03
N ASN A 256 2.57 7.74 -9.24
CA ASN A 256 1.61 8.36 -10.13
C ASN A 256 0.52 7.39 -10.56
N SER A 257 -0.71 7.90 -10.68
CA SER A 257 -1.81 7.19 -11.35
C SER A 257 -2.67 8.15 -12.16
N THR A 258 -2.94 7.76 -13.41
CA THR A 258 -3.78 8.56 -14.31
C THR A 258 -5.27 8.45 -13.99
N ALA A 259 -5.71 7.33 -13.37
CA ALA A 259 -7.10 7.12 -13.00
C ALA A 259 -7.58 8.20 -12.02
N GLU A 260 -6.77 8.51 -11.01
CA GLU A 260 -7.11 9.48 -9.95
C GLU A 260 -6.37 10.82 -10.04
N LYS A 261 -5.52 11.02 -11.07
CA LYS A 261 -4.59 12.16 -11.15
C LYS A 261 -3.70 12.28 -9.91
N LEU A 262 -3.24 11.14 -9.41
CA LEU A 262 -2.34 11.05 -8.27
C LEU A 262 -0.92 11.43 -8.70
N ASP A 263 -0.28 12.27 -7.90
CA ASP A 263 1.13 12.69 -8.00
C ASP A 263 1.70 12.81 -6.58
N ALA A 264 2.06 11.66 -6.00
CA ALA A 264 2.39 11.54 -4.57
C ALA A 264 3.88 11.30 -4.37
N THR A 265 4.59 12.27 -3.77
CA THR A 265 5.98 12.05 -3.33
C THR A 265 6.02 11.12 -2.12
N LEU A 266 6.64 9.95 -2.29
CA LEU A 266 6.76 8.90 -1.27
C LEU A 266 8.10 8.91 -0.54
N GLU A 267 9.17 9.36 -1.19
CA GLU A 267 10.50 9.43 -0.59
C GLU A 267 11.22 10.68 -1.13
N ASP A 268 11.94 11.40 -0.29
CA ASP A 268 12.85 12.46 -0.72
C ASP A 268 14.14 12.48 0.09
N PHE A 269 15.25 12.76 -0.58
CA PHE A 269 16.54 12.97 0.06
C PHE A 269 17.45 13.87 -0.75
N ILE A 270 18.39 14.52 -0.06
CA ILE A 270 19.42 15.35 -0.68
C ILE A 270 20.77 14.66 -0.53
N ILE A 271 21.40 14.38 -1.66
CA ILE A 271 22.79 13.92 -1.71
C ILE A 271 23.67 15.17 -1.55
N GLU A 272 24.38 15.27 -0.44
CA GLU A 272 25.22 16.44 -0.14
C GLU A 272 26.66 16.21 -0.59
N GLU A 273 27.16 14.99 -0.41
CA GLU A 273 28.51 14.59 -0.78
C GLU A 273 28.49 13.29 -1.60
N ILE A 274 29.43 13.17 -2.53
CA ILE A 274 29.62 11.98 -3.34
C ILE A 274 31.08 11.55 -3.28
N THR A 275 31.32 10.33 -2.78
CA THR A 275 32.64 9.71 -2.85
C THR A 275 32.71 8.81 -4.08
N VAL A 276 33.58 9.18 -5.03
CA VAL A 276 33.84 8.40 -6.25
C VAL A 276 35.06 7.49 -6.05
N ASN A 277 34.88 6.20 -6.38
CA ASN A 277 35.80 5.08 -6.20
C ASN A 277 36.29 4.95 -4.74
N PRO A 278 35.37 4.85 -3.75
CA PRO A 278 35.73 4.60 -2.36
C PRO A 278 36.36 3.20 -2.21
N LYS A 279 37.22 3.05 -1.20
CA LYS A 279 37.78 1.75 -0.83
C LYS A 279 36.87 1.07 0.19
N PHE A 280 36.12 0.08 -0.25
CA PHE A 280 35.27 -0.71 0.63
C PHE A 280 36.07 -1.84 1.32
N SER A 281 35.68 -2.18 2.55
CA SER A 281 36.21 -3.37 3.22
C SER A 281 35.69 -4.64 2.53
N ARG A 282 36.44 -5.75 2.62
CA ARG A 282 36.10 -7.02 1.96
C ARG A 282 34.69 -7.53 2.27
N ASN A 283 34.18 -7.22 3.45
CA ASN A 283 32.88 -7.70 3.94
C ASN A 283 31.77 -6.64 3.83
N PHE A 284 32.04 -5.49 3.21
CA PHE A 284 31.11 -4.36 3.22
C PHE A 284 29.75 -4.68 2.55
N PHE A 285 29.77 -5.47 1.48
CA PHE A 285 28.60 -5.93 0.72
C PHE A 285 28.28 -7.42 0.95
N GLN A 286 28.68 -7.98 2.08
CA GLN A 286 28.34 -9.36 2.43
C GLN A 286 27.05 -9.39 3.25
N GLY A 287 26.19 -10.38 2.99
CA GLY A 287 25.03 -10.67 3.82
C GLY A 287 25.43 -11.39 5.11
N LEU A 288 24.44 -11.65 5.98
CA LEU A 288 24.66 -12.45 7.17
C LEU A 288 25.04 -13.90 6.84
N PRO A 289 25.74 -14.62 7.74
CA PRO A 289 25.90 -16.06 7.61
C PRO A 289 24.56 -16.78 7.48
N ASP A 290 24.54 -17.91 6.77
CA ASP A 290 23.32 -18.69 6.55
C ASP A 290 22.65 -19.08 7.89
N GLY A 291 21.31 -19.01 7.93
CA GLY A 291 20.52 -19.31 9.12
C GLY A 291 20.52 -18.23 10.21
N LYS A 292 21.10 -17.05 9.96
CA LYS A 292 21.11 -15.91 10.91
C LYS A 292 20.05 -14.82 10.63
N GLY A 293 19.20 -15.00 9.63
CA GLY A 293 18.08 -14.10 9.33
C GLY A 293 16.73 -14.79 9.47
N PHE A 294 15.64 -14.01 9.43
CA PHE A 294 14.28 -14.54 9.51
C PHE A 294 13.90 -15.40 8.30
N PHE A 295 14.43 -15.04 7.13
CA PHE A 295 14.26 -15.81 5.90
C PHE A 295 15.58 -16.49 5.51
N PRO A 296 15.51 -17.62 4.79
CA PRO A 296 16.69 -18.16 4.13
C PRO A 296 17.16 -17.21 3.04
N LYS A 297 18.46 -17.19 2.77
CA LYS A 297 19.01 -16.50 1.61
C LYS A 297 18.34 -17.01 0.33
N ALA A 298 17.79 -16.10 -0.47
CA ALA A 298 17.14 -16.45 -1.72
C ALA A 298 17.43 -15.43 -2.81
N ALA A 299 17.52 -15.90 -4.05
CA ALA A 299 17.76 -15.05 -5.21
C ALA A 299 16.53 -14.16 -5.51
N PRO A 300 16.75 -12.90 -5.94
CA PRO A 300 15.68 -12.01 -6.39
C PRO A 300 14.81 -12.66 -7.46
N LYS A 301 13.49 -12.66 -7.27
CA LYS A 301 12.53 -13.19 -8.24
C LYS A 301 11.14 -12.53 -8.14
N LYS A 302 10.56 -12.13 -9.28
CA LYS A 302 9.14 -11.75 -9.39
C LYS A 302 8.24 -12.92 -8.99
N VAL A 303 7.19 -12.65 -8.20
CA VAL A 303 6.23 -13.64 -7.74
C VAL A 303 4.86 -13.38 -8.38
N GLU A 304 4.27 -14.42 -8.96
CA GLU A 304 2.97 -14.32 -9.61
C GLU A 304 1.89 -13.82 -8.63
N GLY A 305 1.11 -12.82 -9.06
CA GLY A 305 0.05 -12.24 -8.26
C GLY A 305 0.49 -11.25 -7.17
N ILE A 306 1.78 -10.93 -7.08
CA ILE A 306 2.32 -9.90 -6.19
C ILE A 306 2.96 -8.80 -7.05
N THR A 307 2.35 -7.62 -7.07
CA THR A 307 2.81 -6.48 -7.86
C THR A 307 3.87 -5.67 -7.11
N HIS A 308 4.69 -4.91 -7.85
CA HIS A 308 5.64 -3.97 -7.25
C HIS A 308 4.95 -2.89 -6.43
N ALA A 309 3.77 -2.41 -6.85
CA ALA A 309 2.94 -1.49 -6.08
C ALA A 309 2.67 -2.02 -4.67
N ARG A 310 2.23 -3.27 -4.57
CA ARG A 310 1.98 -3.92 -3.28
C ARG A 310 3.25 -4.06 -2.45
N ILE A 311 4.37 -4.48 -3.05
CA ILE A 311 5.64 -4.64 -2.32
C ILE A 311 6.13 -3.28 -1.82
N GLY A 312 6.10 -2.26 -2.68
CA GLY A 312 6.50 -0.90 -2.37
C GLY A 312 5.67 -0.29 -1.26
N GLU A 313 4.34 -0.32 -1.36
CA GLU A 313 3.45 0.21 -0.32
C GLU A 313 3.74 -0.44 1.05
N PHE A 314 3.73 -1.76 1.15
CA PHE A 314 3.96 -2.41 2.43
C PHE A 314 5.41 -2.23 2.93
N SER A 315 6.42 -2.28 2.05
CA SER A 315 7.82 -2.17 2.49
C SER A 315 8.24 -0.76 2.88
N LEU A 316 7.78 0.27 2.17
CA LEU A 316 8.03 1.68 2.51
C LEU A 316 7.36 2.10 3.81
N ASN A 317 6.26 1.43 4.17
CA ASN A 317 5.55 1.61 5.44
C ASN A 317 6.11 0.77 6.60
N GLY A 318 7.18 -0.01 6.36
CA GLY A 318 7.69 -0.95 7.37
C GLY A 318 6.71 -2.07 7.72
N LEU A 319 5.72 -2.33 6.84
CA LEU A 319 4.68 -3.35 7.00
C LEU A 319 4.88 -4.62 6.16
N TRP A 320 6.02 -4.76 5.49
CA TRP A 320 6.32 -5.97 4.73
C TRP A 320 6.85 -7.09 5.62
N ALA A 321 5.99 -8.05 5.96
CA ALA A 321 6.32 -9.26 6.74
C ALA A 321 6.71 -10.47 5.87
N GLY A 322 6.87 -10.29 4.55
CA GLY A 322 7.10 -11.37 3.60
C GLY A 322 5.81 -11.92 2.98
N ILE A 323 5.97 -12.92 2.12
CA ILE A 323 4.86 -13.53 1.39
C ILE A 323 4.06 -14.45 2.32
N THR A 324 2.81 -14.10 2.59
CA THR A 324 1.88 -14.87 3.42
C THR A 324 1.68 -16.27 2.83
N LYS A 325 1.73 -17.29 3.70
CA LYS A 325 1.44 -18.70 3.36
C LYS A 325 0.02 -19.13 3.76
N SER A 326 -0.90 -18.17 3.89
CA SER A 326 -2.26 -18.44 4.35
C SER A 326 -2.94 -19.41 3.39
N THR A 327 -3.69 -20.35 3.95
CA THR A 327 -4.55 -21.29 3.22
C THR A 327 -5.94 -21.28 3.84
N VAL A 328 -6.96 -21.69 3.08
CA VAL A 328 -8.33 -21.87 3.59
C VAL A 328 -8.39 -22.60 4.94
N ASP A 329 -7.53 -23.61 5.15
CA ASP A 329 -7.55 -24.42 6.38
C ASP A 329 -6.90 -23.74 7.58
N THR A 330 -6.12 -22.68 7.37
CA THR A 330 -5.57 -21.85 8.45
C THR A 330 -6.57 -20.83 8.99
N ILE A 331 -7.60 -20.49 8.20
CA ILE A 331 -8.62 -19.50 8.57
C ILE A 331 -9.61 -20.12 9.57
N LYS A 332 -9.79 -19.43 10.69
CA LYS A 332 -10.77 -19.79 11.73
C LYS A 332 -11.86 -18.74 11.81
N SER A 333 -13.04 -19.14 12.25
CA SER A 333 -14.13 -18.22 12.56
C SER A 333 -14.60 -18.47 13.98
N GLU A 334 -14.75 -17.40 14.73
CA GLU A 334 -15.24 -17.40 16.10
C GLU A 334 -16.56 -16.61 16.20
N LYS A 335 -17.43 -17.03 17.12
CA LYS A 335 -18.75 -16.45 17.35
C LYS A 335 -18.81 -15.94 18.78
N HIS A 336 -18.46 -14.67 18.95
CA HIS A 336 -18.34 -14.05 20.27
C HIS A 336 -19.61 -13.39 20.77
N VAL A 337 -20.58 -13.11 19.89
CA VAL A 337 -21.77 -12.31 20.21
C VAL A 337 -22.97 -13.22 20.51
N PRO A 338 -23.45 -13.29 21.76
CA PRO A 338 -24.56 -14.17 22.12
C PRO A 338 -25.83 -13.83 21.33
N GLY A 339 -26.52 -14.86 20.81
CA GLY A 339 -27.74 -14.67 20.02
C GLY A 339 -27.51 -14.25 18.56
N MET A 340 -26.26 -14.03 18.13
CA MET A 340 -25.93 -13.62 16.76
C MET A 340 -24.99 -14.64 16.08
N PRO A 341 -25.45 -15.89 15.85
CA PRO A 341 -24.59 -16.94 15.29
C PRO A 341 -24.20 -16.70 13.82
N ASN A 342 -24.83 -15.73 13.17
CA ASN A 342 -24.59 -15.33 11.78
C ASN A 342 -23.58 -14.19 11.64
N VAL A 343 -23.03 -13.71 12.76
CA VAL A 343 -21.90 -12.80 12.80
C VAL A 343 -20.63 -13.61 13.04
N HIS A 344 -19.69 -13.50 12.11
CA HIS A 344 -18.43 -14.22 12.13
C HIS A 344 -17.27 -13.24 12.34
N TRP A 345 -16.46 -13.49 13.37
CA TRP A 345 -15.13 -12.87 13.51
C TRP A 345 -14.10 -13.86 12.98
N VAL A 346 -13.48 -13.54 11.85
CA VAL A 346 -12.63 -14.43 11.07
C VAL A 346 -11.16 -14.12 11.35
N LEU A 347 -10.46 -15.09 11.93
CA LEU A 347 -9.04 -15.00 12.26
C LEU A 347 -8.20 -15.37 11.02
N LEU A 348 -7.48 -14.40 10.47
CA LEU A 348 -6.61 -14.59 9.29
C LEU A 348 -5.16 -14.81 9.69
N ASP A 349 -4.75 -14.13 10.75
CA ASP A 349 -3.45 -14.25 11.39
C ASP A 349 -3.64 -14.48 12.91
N PRO A 350 -3.02 -15.53 13.49
CA PRO A 350 -3.17 -15.84 14.90
C PRO A 350 -2.54 -14.82 15.86
N ASP A 351 -1.67 -13.93 15.38
CA ASP A 351 -1.05 -12.90 16.23
C ASP A 351 -2.10 -11.88 16.71
N GLN A 352 -1.87 -11.27 17.88
CA GLN A 352 -2.86 -10.34 18.46
C GLN A 352 -3.08 -9.10 17.56
N LEU A 353 -2.00 -8.53 16.99
CA LEU A 353 -2.06 -7.51 15.93
C LEU A 353 -2.29 -8.09 14.54
N GLY A 354 -2.41 -9.41 14.40
CA GLY A 354 -2.79 -10.03 13.15
C GLY A 354 -4.16 -9.54 12.67
N VAL A 355 -4.40 -9.55 11.37
CA VAL A 355 -5.65 -9.05 10.78
C VAL A 355 -6.80 -10.03 11.06
N LYS A 356 -7.96 -9.49 11.45
CA LYS A 356 -9.24 -10.19 11.52
C LYS A 356 -10.21 -9.55 10.54
N GLN A 357 -11.16 -10.34 10.08
CA GLN A 357 -12.25 -9.85 9.24
C GLN A 357 -13.58 -10.16 9.86
N PHE A 358 -14.59 -9.45 9.38
CA PHE A 358 -15.95 -9.68 9.80
C PHE A 358 -16.79 -10.16 8.63
N ILE A 359 -17.69 -11.11 8.88
CA ILE A 359 -18.64 -11.58 7.88
C ILE A 359 -20.02 -11.62 8.52
N ILE A 360 -20.98 -10.99 7.86
CA ILE A 360 -22.39 -11.09 8.23
C ILE A 360 -23.06 -12.05 7.26
N GLU A 361 -23.60 -13.13 7.81
CA GLU A 361 -24.43 -14.06 7.09
C GLU A 361 -25.89 -13.60 7.14
N PHE A 362 -26.43 -13.24 5.99
CA PHE A 362 -27.86 -13.02 5.77
C PHE A 362 -28.51 -14.30 5.24
N GLU A 363 -29.83 -14.32 5.12
CA GLU A 363 -30.58 -15.53 4.73
C GLU A 363 -30.10 -16.14 3.40
N ASP A 364 -29.83 -15.30 2.39
CA ASP A 364 -29.50 -15.71 1.03
C ASP A 364 -28.09 -15.28 0.57
N HIS A 365 -27.35 -14.49 1.35
CA HIS A 365 -26.04 -13.97 0.96
C HIS A 365 -25.14 -13.64 2.15
N VAL A 366 -23.92 -13.16 1.88
CA VAL A 366 -23.02 -12.59 2.89
C VAL A 366 -22.54 -11.19 2.53
N ILE A 367 -22.27 -10.40 3.57
CA ILE A 367 -21.48 -9.18 3.51
C ILE A 367 -20.13 -9.48 4.16
N VAL A 368 -19.03 -9.11 3.49
CA VAL A 368 -17.67 -9.21 4.02
C VAL A 368 -17.18 -7.82 4.43
N GLY A 369 -16.61 -7.71 5.62
CA GLY A 369 -15.90 -6.54 6.12
C GLY A 369 -14.40 -6.64 5.81
N ASP A 370 -13.85 -5.58 5.24
CA ASP A 370 -12.46 -5.45 4.76
C ASP A 370 -12.05 -6.50 3.71
N ALA A 371 -10.87 -6.33 3.14
CA ALA A 371 -10.25 -7.12 2.08
C ALA A 371 -8.70 -7.00 2.10
N PRO A 372 -7.99 -7.48 3.13
CA PRO A 372 -6.54 -7.57 3.13
C PRO A 372 -6.02 -8.36 1.92
N PRO A 373 -5.11 -7.82 1.11
CA PRO A 373 -4.64 -8.46 -0.13
C PRO A 373 -3.86 -9.76 0.11
N GLN A 374 -3.37 -9.98 1.33
CA GLN A 374 -2.69 -11.20 1.79
C GLN A 374 -3.65 -12.40 1.89
N HIS A 375 -4.92 -12.15 2.23
CA HIS A 375 -5.85 -13.21 2.66
C HIS A 375 -7.13 -13.29 1.82
N THR A 376 -7.46 -12.25 1.06
CA THR A 376 -8.72 -12.11 0.31
C THR A 376 -9.12 -13.38 -0.47
N LYS A 377 -8.19 -13.96 -1.25
CA LYS A 377 -8.48 -15.17 -2.05
C LYS A 377 -8.82 -16.38 -1.19
N GLU A 378 -8.17 -16.53 -0.04
CA GLU A 378 -8.42 -17.65 0.87
C GLU A 378 -9.70 -17.45 1.66
N VAL A 379 -10.05 -16.21 1.99
CA VAL A 379 -11.33 -15.85 2.64
C VAL A 379 -12.51 -16.15 1.72
N ILE A 380 -12.42 -15.77 0.44
CA ILE A 380 -13.45 -16.11 -0.58
C ILE A 380 -13.68 -17.63 -0.63
N LYS A 381 -12.60 -18.41 -0.68
CA LYS A 381 -12.68 -19.89 -0.67
C LYS A 381 -13.24 -20.41 0.65
N TRP A 382 -12.87 -19.81 1.78
CA TRP A 382 -13.37 -20.17 3.10
C TRP A 382 -14.87 -19.94 3.21
N ILE A 383 -15.39 -18.81 2.73
CA ILE A 383 -16.83 -18.52 2.66
C ILE A 383 -17.53 -19.57 1.81
N LYS A 384 -16.98 -19.89 0.64
CA LYS A 384 -17.56 -20.91 -0.24
C LYS A 384 -17.62 -22.29 0.42
N LYS A 385 -16.59 -22.66 1.20
CA LYS A 385 -16.49 -23.95 1.90
C LYS A 385 -17.40 -24.03 3.13
N ASN A 386 -17.47 -22.96 3.93
CA ASN A 386 -18.06 -23.03 5.29
C ASN A 386 -19.44 -22.38 5.42
N ILE A 387 -19.73 -21.35 4.62
CA ILE A 387 -21.04 -20.66 4.61
C ILE A 387 -21.84 -21.06 3.36
N ASN A 388 -21.16 -21.19 2.22
CA ASN A 388 -21.73 -21.57 0.92
C ASN A 388 -22.91 -20.67 0.46
N LYS A 389 -22.84 -19.38 0.76
CA LYS A 389 -23.73 -18.34 0.24
C LYS A 389 -22.98 -17.38 -0.67
N PRO A 390 -23.65 -16.73 -1.64
CA PRO A 390 -23.02 -15.72 -2.49
C PRO A 390 -22.52 -14.53 -1.68
N ILE A 391 -21.36 -14.01 -2.06
CA ILE A 391 -20.83 -12.75 -1.54
C ILE A 391 -21.43 -11.64 -2.41
N THR A 392 -22.35 -10.85 -1.86
CA THR A 392 -23.06 -9.81 -2.61
C THR A 392 -22.56 -8.42 -2.28
N HIS A 393 -21.89 -8.24 -1.14
CA HIS A 393 -21.32 -6.96 -0.75
C HIS A 393 -19.93 -7.13 -0.11
N LEU A 394 -19.09 -6.14 -0.37
CA LEU A 394 -17.88 -5.85 0.40
C LEU A 394 -18.10 -4.49 1.08
N TRP A 395 -17.82 -4.43 2.38
CA TRP A 395 -17.74 -3.19 3.13
C TRP A 395 -16.30 -3.01 3.61
N PRO A 396 -15.49 -2.19 2.93
CA PRO A 396 -14.24 -1.71 3.48
C PRO A 396 -14.55 -0.75 4.62
N THR A 397 -13.94 -0.95 5.78
CA THR A 397 -14.01 0.02 6.89
C THR A 397 -13.49 1.38 6.45
N HIS A 398 -12.41 1.38 5.66
CA HIS A 398 -11.77 2.57 5.10
C HIS A 398 -10.78 2.20 3.98
N HIS A 399 -10.10 3.20 3.42
CA HIS A 399 -9.28 3.05 2.22
C HIS A 399 -7.84 2.53 2.42
N HIS A 400 -7.34 2.29 3.65
CA HIS A 400 -5.96 1.80 3.80
C HIS A 400 -5.80 0.40 3.20
N ARG A 401 -4.64 0.07 2.61
CA ARG A 401 -4.54 -1.08 1.68
C ARG A 401 -4.35 -2.43 2.36
N ASP A 402 -3.96 -2.44 3.61
CA ASP A 402 -4.08 -3.57 4.52
C ASP A 402 -5.54 -3.94 4.81
N HIS A 403 -6.49 -3.02 4.61
CA HIS A 403 -7.93 -3.28 4.71
C HIS A 403 -8.62 -3.34 3.35
N SER A 404 -8.06 -2.74 2.31
CA SER A 404 -8.78 -2.56 1.04
C SER A 404 -8.13 -3.22 -0.18
N GLY A 405 -6.85 -3.61 -0.11
CA GLY A 405 -6.06 -4.00 -1.28
C GLY A 405 -6.61 -5.19 -2.08
N GLY A 406 -7.49 -5.99 -1.50
CA GLY A 406 -8.18 -7.10 -2.15
C GLY A 406 -9.56 -6.76 -2.75
N ALA A 407 -10.04 -5.52 -2.64
CA ALA A 407 -11.41 -5.15 -3.01
C ALA A 407 -11.79 -5.52 -4.46
N ALA A 408 -10.85 -5.36 -5.40
CA ALA A 408 -11.05 -5.72 -6.80
C ALA A 408 -11.39 -7.21 -7.01
N ASP A 409 -10.95 -8.11 -6.13
CA ASP A 409 -11.28 -9.53 -6.24
C ASP A 409 -12.75 -9.81 -5.83
N TYR A 410 -13.33 -9.03 -4.92
CA TYR A 410 -14.75 -9.10 -4.58
C TYR A 410 -15.63 -8.47 -5.67
N VAL A 411 -15.21 -7.34 -6.25
CA VAL A 411 -15.91 -6.70 -7.37
C VAL A 411 -16.00 -7.65 -8.57
N LYS A 412 -14.92 -8.39 -8.88
CA LYS A 412 -14.93 -9.43 -9.94
C LYS A 412 -15.95 -10.55 -9.70
N LEU A 413 -16.34 -10.80 -8.44
CA LEU A 413 -17.40 -11.76 -8.09
C LEU A 413 -18.82 -11.18 -8.19
N GLY A 414 -18.94 -9.89 -8.51
CA GLY A 414 -20.22 -9.17 -8.57
C GLY A 414 -20.65 -8.56 -7.24
N ALA A 415 -19.75 -8.46 -6.26
CA ALA A 415 -20.06 -7.79 -5.00
C ALA A 415 -20.12 -6.27 -5.17
N LYS A 416 -21.11 -5.64 -4.55
CA LYS A 416 -21.22 -4.18 -4.45
C LYS A 416 -20.36 -3.65 -3.31
N LEU A 417 -19.79 -2.46 -3.47
CA LEU A 417 -19.01 -1.81 -2.41
C LEU A 417 -19.91 -0.91 -1.58
N ILE A 418 -19.96 -1.14 -0.27
CA ILE A 418 -20.63 -0.27 0.71
C ILE A 418 -19.58 0.71 1.21
N VAL A 419 -19.68 2.00 0.85
CA VAL A 419 -18.63 3.00 1.12
C VAL A 419 -19.22 4.35 1.48
N ALA A 420 -18.50 5.18 2.23
CA ALA A 420 -18.93 6.55 2.50
C ALA A 420 -18.98 7.40 1.20
N ASP A 421 -19.93 8.32 1.10
CA ASP A 421 -20.10 9.20 -0.08
C ASP A 421 -18.81 9.97 -0.41
N VAL A 422 -18.05 10.36 0.62
CA VAL A 422 -16.77 11.09 0.50
C VAL A 422 -15.71 10.30 -0.27
N SER A 423 -15.76 8.96 -0.26
CA SER A 423 -14.80 8.09 -0.94
C SER A 423 -15.31 7.51 -2.25
N ALA A 424 -16.51 7.88 -2.71
CA ALA A 424 -17.11 7.31 -3.90
C ALA A 424 -16.23 7.42 -5.16
N LYS A 425 -15.51 8.55 -5.33
CA LYS A 425 -14.58 8.75 -6.46
C LYS A 425 -13.44 7.71 -6.43
N TYR A 426 -12.80 7.55 -5.29
CA TYR A 426 -11.71 6.59 -5.08
C TYR A 426 -12.16 5.16 -5.39
N TRP A 427 -13.28 4.71 -4.82
CA TRP A 427 -13.77 3.35 -5.03
C TRP A 427 -14.28 3.09 -6.45
N SER A 428 -14.72 4.13 -7.15
CA SER A 428 -15.09 4.03 -8.57
C SER A 428 -13.90 3.78 -9.50
N SER A 429 -12.65 3.91 -9.02
CA SER A 429 -11.45 3.61 -9.82
C SER A 429 -11.30 2.11 -10.09
N ILE A 430 -11.93 1.25 -9.28
CA ILE A 430 -11.91 -0.19 -9.47
C ILE A 430 -12.82 -0.55 -10.65
N PRO A 431 -12.30 -1.19 -11.73
CA PRO A 431 -13.11 -1.52 -12.89
C PRO A 431 -14.30 -2.42 -12.54
N GLY A 432 -15.51 -1.96 -12.89
CA GLY A 432 -16.76 -2.70 -12.66
C GLY A 432 -17.35 -2.56 -11.25
N ALA A 433 -16.80 -1.67 -10.41
CA ALA A 433 -17.36 -1.43 -9.09
C ALA A 433 -18.77 -0.82 -9.17
N GLU A 434 -19.72 -1.45 -8.48
CA GLU A 434 -21.04 -0.89 -8.19
C GLU A 434 -21.03 -0.41 -6.74
N LEU A 435 -21.32 0.88 -6.52
CA LEU A 435 -21.25 1.49 -5.19
C LEU A 435 -22.64 1.61 -4.55
N ILE A 436 -22.71 1.29 -3.26
CA ILE A 436 -23.77 1.69 -2.35
C ILE A 436 -23.14 2.71 -1.42
N THR A 437 -23.57 3.95 -1.53
CA THR A 437 -22.94 5.06 -0.81
C THR A 437 -23.85 5.58 0.30
N PHE A 438 -23.24 6.10 1.37
CA PHE A 438 -23.93 6.62 2.55
C PHE A 438 -23.16 7.78 3.21
N ASN A 439 -23.82 8.51 4.09
CA ASN A 439 -23.23 9.63 4.81
C ASN A 439 -23.73 9.69 6.26
N ASP A 440 -23.32 10.72 6.98
CA ASP A 440 -23.54 10.95 8.41
C ASP A 440 -25.03 11.06 8.80
N THR A 441 -25.83 11.65 7.91
CA THR A 441 -27.28 11.84 8.08
C THR A 441 -28.10 10.68 7.53
N HIS A 442 -27.55 9.91 6.58
CA HIS A 442 -28.20 8.79 5.91
C HIS A 442 -27.31 7.55 5.95
N PRO A 443 -27.20 6.88 7.11
CA PRO A 443 -26.44 5.64 7.20
C PRO A 443 -27.06 4.56 6.31
N TYR A 444 -26.23 3.68 5.75
CA TYR A 444 -26.74 2.53 5.01
C TYR A 444 -27.20 1.44 5.98
N VAL A 445 -28.43 0.95 5.79
CA VAL A 445 -28.99 -0.14 6.59
C VAL A 445 -29.28 -1.31 5.67
N HIS A 446 -28.58 -2.42 5.88
CA HIS A 446 -28.83 -3.68 5.21
C HIS A 446 -29.55 -4.65 6.15
N SER A 447 -30.59 -5.34 5.69
CA SER A 447 -31.34 -6.24 6.56
C SER A 447 -32.09 -7.34 5.83
N ASP A 448 -32.30 -8.46 6.52
CA ASP A 448 -33.25 -9.51 6.16
C ASP A 448 -34.31 -9.69 7.25
N SER A 449 -34.97 -10.85 7.33
CA SER A 449 -35.99 -11.12 8.35
C SER A 449 -35.43 -11.34 9.77
N LYS A 450 -34.12 -11.54 9.91
CA LYS A 450 -33.45 -11.94 11.17
C LYS A 450 -32.41 -10.95 11.65
N THR A 451 -31.75 -10.23 10.74
CA THR A 451 -30.57 -9.40 11.01
C THR A 451 -30.73 -8.04 10.39
N GLN A 452 -30.17 -7.02 11.04
CA GLN A 452 -29.92 -5.72 10.45
C GLN A 452 -28.49 -5.28 10.75
N ALA A 453 -27.85 -4.66 9.76
CA ALA A 453 -26.52 -4.07 9.86
C ALA A 453 -26.58 -2.61 9.39
N TRP A 454 -26.10 -1.72 10.23
CA TRP A 454 -26.00 -0.29 10.01
C TRP A 454 -24.54 0.05 9.76
N PHE A 455 -24.26 0.77 8.68
CA PHE A 455 -22.92 1.24 8.33
C PHE A 455 -22.88 2.76 8.54
N ILE A 456 -21.95 3.19 9.38
CA ILE A 456 -21.93 4.53 9.95
C ILE A 456 -20.64 5.24 9.56
N TRP A 457 -20.78 6.49 9.15
CA TRP A 457 -19.70 7.42 8.88
C TRP A 457 -20.04 8.75 9.54
N GLU A 458 -19.04 9.55 9.91
CA GLU A 458 -19.26 10.95 10.28
C GLU A 458 -18.24 11.86 9.58
N GLU A 459 -18.62 13.13 9.41
CA GLU A 459 -17.66 14.14 8.97
C GLU A 459 -16.54 14.27 10.01
N GLN A 460 -15.28 14.34 9.55
CA GLN A 460 -14.07 14.27 10.40
C GLN A 460 -13.88 12.90 11.07
N ALA A 461 -14.10 11.83 10.32
CA ALA A 461 -13.84 10.48 10.77
C ALA A 461 -12.40 10.33 11.35
N THR A 462 -12.31 9.52 12.40
CA THR A 462 -11.20 9.50 13.37
C THR A 462 -9.88 8.99 12.80
N HIS A 463 -9.89 7.90 12.03
CA HIS A 463 -8.66 7.27 11.53
C HIS A 463 -8.23 7.76 10.14
N SER A 464 -9.21 7.88 9.26
CA SER A 464 -9.04 8.33 7.88
C SER A 464 -10.34 8.98 7.40
N ILE A 465 -10.28 9.78 6.33
CA ILE A 465 -11.42 10.61 5.90
C ILE A 465 -12.69 9.80 5.60
N ASP A 466 -12.55 8.54 5.19
CA ASP A 466 -13.64 7.64 4.86
C ASP A 466 -13.81 6.51 5.86
N TRP A 467 -13.27 6.66 7.07
CA TRP A 467 -13.36 5.64 8.10
C TRP A 467 -14.79 5.45 8.61
N THR A 468 -15.21 4.20 8.69
CA THR A 468 -16.56 3.78 9.06
C THR A 468 -16.53 2.61 10.04
N TYR A 469 -17.59 2.48 10.82
CA TYR A 469 -17.85 1.31 11.65
C TYR A 469 -19.25 0.75 11.36
N ALA A 470 -19.49 -0.50 11.77
CA ALA A 470 -20.79 -1.14 11.60
C ALA A 470 -21.42 -1.49 12.95
N PHE A 471 -22.73 -1.29 13.05
CA PHE A 471 -23.58 -1.75 14.15
C PHE A 471 -24.50 -2.85 13.65
N VAL A 472 -24.47 -4.02 14.28
CA VAL A 472 -25.24 -5.20 13.83
C VAL A 472 -26.04 -5.77 14.98
N THR A 473 -27.29 -6.12 14.70
CA THR A 473 -28.21 -6.71 15.66
C THR A 473 -29.27 -7.57 14.96
N GLU A 474 -30.14 -8.21 15.74
CA GLU A 474 -31.33 -8.88 15.23
C GLU A 474 -32.27 -7.86 14.53
N LYS A 475 -33.09 -8.29 13.58
CA LYS A 475 -33.97 -7.39 12.81
C LYS A 475 -34.94 -6.60 13.70
N CYS A 476 -35.46 -7.23 14.75
CA CYS A 476 -36.33 -6.61 15.74
C CYS A 476 -35.79 -6.93 17.14
N PRO A 477 -34.75 -6.22 17.61
CA PRO A 477 -34.09 -6.57 18.85
C PRO A 477 -34.98 -6.26 20.05
N SER A 478 -34.82 -7.06 21.09
CA SER A 478 -35.39 -6.78 22.41
C SER A 478 -34.40 -5.97 23.25
N LYS A 479 -34.84 -5.45 24.40
CA LYS A 479 -33.95 -4.79 25.38
C LYS A 479 -32.82 -5.68 25.91
N ARG A 480 -32.86 -7.00 25.65
CA ARG A 480 -31.85 -7.98 26.08
C ARG A 480 -31.03 -8.52 24.91
N SER A 481 -31.32 -8.11 23.67
CA SER A 481 -30.60 -8.57 22.49
C SER A 481 -29.18 -8.01 22.53
N SER A 482 -28.22 -8.83 22.08
CA SER A 482 -26.83 -8.40 21.95
C SER A 482 -26.66 -7.46 20.76
N VAL A 483 -25.56 -6.71 20.79
CA VAL A 483 -25.11 -5.85 19.71
C VAL A 483 -23.69 -6.27 19.35
N ALA A 484 -23.43 -6.43 18.06
CA ALA A 484 -22.09 -6.53 17.52
C ALA A 484 -21.70 -5.19 16.89
N VAL A 485 -20.48 -4.73 17.15
CA VAL A 485 -19.90 -3.55 16.53
C VAL A 485 -18.60 -3.96 15.86
N PHE A 486 -18.39 -3.61 14.60
CA PHE A 486 -17.13 -3.84 13.91
C PHE A 486 -16.44 -2.51 13.63
N GLU A 487 -15.15 -2.46 13.91
CA GLU A 487 -14.28 -1.31 13.72
C GLU A 487 -12.86 -1.77 13.37
N ALA A 488 -12.09 -0.89 12.73
CA ALA A 488 -10.68 -1.10 12.44
C ALA A 488 -9.86 0.10 12.92
N ASP A 489 -8.67 -0.16 13.45
CA ASP A 489 -7.59 0.81 13.70
C ASP A 489 -7.86 1.97 14.67
N ILE A 490 -9.00 1.96 15.35
CA ILE A 490 -9.29 2.93 16.41
C ILE A 490 -8.92 2.37 17.78
N TRP A 491 -9.32 1.13 18.03
CA TRP A 491 -9.07 0.48 19.31
C TRP A 491 -8.48 -0.90 19.08
N HIS A 492 -7.39 -1.20 19.80
CA HIS A 492 -6.71 -2.50 19.77
C HIS A 492 -6.91 -3.21 21.11
N PRO A 493 -8.14 -3.62 21.45
CA PRO A 493 -8.44 -4.23 22.75
C PRO A 493 -7.60 -5.50 22.99
N GLY A 494 -7.14 -5.66 24.23
CA GLY A 494 -6.26 -6.77 24.61
C GLY A 494 -4.79 -6.59 24.24
N MET A 495 -4.42 -5.50 23.56
CA MET A 495 -3.03 -5.06 23.42
C MET A 495 -2.59 -4.21 24.62
N PRO A 496 -1.28 -4.14 24.92
CA PRO A 496 -0.73 -3.16 25.86
C PRO A 496 -1.18 -1.72 25.58
N ASP A 497 -1.40 -0.93 26.63
CA ASP A 497 -1.83 0.48 26.55
C ASP A 497 -0.99 1.33 25.60
N GLY A 498 0.32 1.09 25.50
CA GLY A 498 1.20 1.86 24.64
C GLY A 498 0.91 1.73 23.14
N GLN A 499 0.13 0.72 22.72
CA GLN A 499 -0.24 0.47 21.32
C GLN A 499 -1.66 0.94 21.00
N ASN A 500 -2.30 1.59 21.96
CA ASN A 500 -3.63 2.16 21.83
C ASN A 500 -3.53 3.68 21.88
N ASP A 501 -4.11 4.34 20.88
CA ASP A 501 -4.19 5.80 20.86
C ASP A 501 -5.43 6.25 21.63
N ARG A 502 -5.21 6.87 22.80
CA ARG A 502 -6.30 7.35 23.65
C ARG A 502 -7.10 8.50 23.03
N GLU A 503 -6.51 9.26 22.10
CA GLU A 503 -7.22 10.32 21.37
C GLU A 503 -8.24 9.69 20.43
N LEU A 504 -7.79 8.78 19.54
CA LEU A 504 -8.67 8.07 18.59
C LEU A 504 -9.79 7.31 19.33
N MET A 505 -9.43 6.59 20.39
CA MET A 505 -10.40 5.89 21.26
C MET A 505 -11.47 6.83 21.82
N ARG A 506 -11.10 8.05 22.25
CA ARG A 506 -12.04 9.02 22.82
C ARG A 506 -12.90 9.70 21.77
N GLU A 507 -12.35 9.96 20.58
CA GLU A 507 -13.10 10.52 19.46
C GLU A 507 -14.19 9.57 18.99
N TRP A 508 -13.85 8.29 18.81
CA TRP A 508 -14.85 7.28 18.49
C TRP A 508 -15.86 7.06 19.61
N LEU A 509 -15.45 7.08 20.89
CA LEU A 509 -16.40 7.04 22.01
C LEU A 509 -17.40 8.19 21.97
N ASN A 510 -16.95 9.40 21.63
CA ASN A 510 -17.83 10.56 21.48
C ASN A 510 -18.83 10.36 20.33
N GLN A 511 -18.42 9.72 19.23
CA GLN A 511 -19.32 9.33 18.15
C GLN A 511 -20.36 8.31 18.62
N VAL A 512 -19.93 7.19 19.22
CA VAL A 512 -20.86 6.11 19.60
C VAL A 512 -21.81 6.49 20.76
N ASP A 513 -21.41 7.43 21.63
CA ASP A 513 -22.29 8.01 22.67
C ASP A 513 -23.44 8.81 22.05
N LYS A 514 -23.13 9.66 21.06
CA LYS A 514 -24.15 10.41 20.29
C LYS A 514 -25.09 9.46 19.55
N ASP A 515 -24.53 8.38 19.00
CA ASP A 515 -25.30 7.36 18.29
C ASP A 515 -26.14 6.49 19.23
N GLY A 516 -25.92 6.55 20.55
CA GLY A 516 -26.70 5.81 21.54
C GLY A 516 -26.30 4.35 21.68
N LEU A 517 -25.02 4.02 21.46
CA LEU A 517 -24.52 2.65 21.54
C LEU A 517 -24.55 2.13 22.99
N PRO A 518 -25.08 0.92 23.26
CA PRO A 518 -25.06 0.33 24.60
C PRO A 518 -23.64 -0.02 25.05
N GLU A 519 -23.34 0.21 26.34
CA GLU A 519 -22.04 -0.16 26.95
C GLU A 519 -21.77 -1.67 26.88
N SER A 520 -22.82 -2.48 26.81
CA SER A 520 -22.74 -3.94 26.68
C SER A 520 -22.50 -4.43 25.24
N ALA A 521 -22.41 -3.53 24.25
CA ALA A 521 -22.14 -3.91 22.88
C ALA A 521 -20.75 -4.55 22.75
N TYR A 522 -20.66 -5.62 21.96
CA TYR A 522 -19.42 -6.34 21.69
C TYR A 522 -18.72 -5.70 20.50
N VAL A 523 -17.53 -5.15 20.72
CA VAL A 523 -16.62 -4.67 19.69
C VAL A 523 -15.79 -5.82 19.16
N LEU A 524 -15.89 -6.07 17.86
CA LEU A 524 -15.13 -7.01 17.08
C LEU A 524 -14.12 -6.19 16.27
N PRO A 525 -12.88 -6.03 16.74
CA PRO A 525 -11.91 -5.21 16.05
C PRO A 525 -11.24 -5.98 14.91
N THR A 526 -10.67 -5.27 13.93
CA THR A 526 -9.74 -5.86 12.96
C THR A 526 -8.42 -6.28 13.61
N HIS A 527 -7.94 -5.53 14.61
CA HIS A 527 -6.72 -5.85 15.37
C HIS A 527 -7.01 -5.90 16.87
N GLY A 528 -6.45 -6.87 17.59
CA GLY A 528 -6.75 -7.10 19.01
C GLY A 528 -7.75 -8.24 19.25
N GLN A 529 -8.61 -8.08 20.26
CA GLN A 529 -9.49 -9.11 20.82
C GLN A 529 -10.91 -8.59 21.05
N VAL A 530 -11.93 -9.43 20.85
CA VAL A 530 -13.31 -9.03 21.13
C VAL A 530 -13.48 -8.59 22.59
N ARG A 531 -14.04 -7.39 22.79
CA ARG A 531 -14.33 -6.77 24.09
C ARG A 531 -15.64 -6.01 24.06
N GLN A 532 -16.10 -5.53 25.22
CA GLN A 532 -17.30 -4.69 25.30
C GLN A 532 -16.93 -3.21 25.38
N ILE A 533 -17.84 -2.34 24.93
CA ILE A 533 -17.68 -0.87 25.00
C ILE A 533 -17.41 -0.40 26.44
N SER A 534 -17.94 -1.09 27.45
CA SER A 534 -17.64 -0.79 28.86
C SER A 534 -16.15 -0.79 29.19
N GLU A 535 -15.36 -1.65 28.56
CA GLU A 535 -13.90 -1.66 28.74
C GLU A 535 -13.27 -0.43 28.08
N LEU A 536 -13.67 -0.07 26.86
CA LEU A 536 -13.21 1.16 26.20
C LEU A 536 -13.51 2.42 27.05
N ILE A 537 -14.68 2.47 27.68
CA ILE A 537 -15.07 3.56 28.60
C ILE A 537 -14.12 3.61 29.81
N GLU A 538 -13.82 2.46 30.43
CA GLU A 538 -12.89 2.37 31.56
C GLU A 538 -11.49 2.84 31.18
N HIS A 539 -10.97 2.37 30.04
CA HIS A 539 -9.60 2.67 29.56
C HIS A 539 -9.38 4.14 29.22
N THR A 540 -10.44 4.84 28.81
CA THR A 540 -10.39 6.25 28.42
C THR A 540 -10.80 7.21 29.55
N GLY A 541 -11.46 6.70 30.60
CA GLY A 541 -12.11 7.54 31.62
C GLY A 541 -13.18 8.46 31.02
N TYR A 542 -13.79 8.08 29.89
CA TYR A 542 -14.85 8.86 29.25
C TYR A 542 -16.13 8.82 30.10
N VAL A 543 -16.81 9.95 30.25
CA VAL A 543 -18.10 10.01 30.97
C VAL A 543 -19.19 9.58 30.00
N TYR A 544 -19.54 8.29 30.03
CA TYR A 544 -20.53 7.70 29.15
C TYR A 544 -21.90 7.64 29.82
N ALA A 545 -22.95 8.13 29.15
CA ALA A 545 -24.31 8.04 29.66
C ALA A 545 -24.87 6.62 29.42
N PRO A 546 -25.49 5.95 30.42
CA PRO A 546 -26.02 4.61 30.23
C PRO A 546 -27.04 4.53 29.10
N LYS A 547 -26.69 3.80 28.03
CA LYS A 547 -27.55 3.56 26.86
C LYS A 547 -28.09 2.14 26.83
N LYS A 548 -29.22 1.98 26.15
CA LYS A 548 -29.86 0.72 25.78
C LYS A 548 -29.96 0.65 24.26
N ILE A 549 -30.20 -0.54 23.74
CA ILE A 549 -30.39 -0.74 22.30
C ILE A 549 -31.54 0.10 21.71
N SER A 550 -32.52 0.49 22.53
CA SER A 550 -33.60 1.39 22.16
C SER A 550 -33.18 2.84 21.96
N ASP A 551 -31.98 3.20 22.43
CA ASP A 551 -31.45 4.56 22.37
C ASP A 551 -30.59 4.75 21.11
N TRP A 552 -30.24 3.64 20.42
CA TRP A 552 -29.51 3.66 19.16
C TRP A 552 -30.25 4.51 18.12
N ARG A 553 -29.63 5.63 17.70
CA ARG A 553 -30.14 6.58 16.69
C ARG A 553 -31.64 6.86 16.87
N ASP A 554 -32.02 7.31 18.06
CA ASP A 554 -33.41 7.63 18.45
C ASP A 554 -34.41 6.46 18.26
N GLY A 555 -33.94 5.23 18.51
CA GLY A 555 -34.75 4.02 18.38
C GLY A 555 -34.75 3.43 16.98
N GLY A 556 -33.83 3.84 16.10
CA GLY A 556 -33.73 3.36 14.72
C GLY A 556 -33.60 1.84 14.58
N ALA A 557 -32.96 1.16 15.54
CA ALA A 557 -32.83 -0.30 15.54
C ALA A 557 -34.14 -1.03 15.92
N MET A 558 -35.09 -0.36 16.58
CA MET A 558 -36.29 -0.99 17.10
C MET A 558 -37.37 -1.10 16.03
N CYS A 559 -37.99 -2.27 15.90
CA CYS A 559 -39.19 -2.40 15.09
C CYS A 559 -40.33 -1.58 15.72
N GLN A 560 -41.00 -0.75 14.91
CA GLN A 560 -42.19 -0.05 15.33
C GLN A 560 -43.24 -1.07 15.76
N LYS A 561 -43.90 -0.83 16.91
CA LYS A 561 -45.08 -1.61 17.27
C LYS A 561 -46.16 -1.29 16.23
N ALA A 562 -46.59 -2.33 15.51
CA ALA A 562 -47.70 -2.27 14.58
C ALA A 562 -49.00 -1.78 15.25
#